data_AF-A0A382V8S7-F1
#
_entry.id   AF-A0A382V8S7-F1
#
_cell.length_a   1.000
_cell.length_b   1.000
_cell.length_c   1.000
_cell.angle_alpha   90.00
_cell.angle_beta   90.00
_cell.angle_gamma   90.00
#
_symmetry.space_group_name_H-M   'P 1'
#
loop_
_entity.id
_entity.type
_entity.pdbx_description
1 polymer ?
#
loop_
_entity_poly.entity_id
_entity_poly.type
_entity_poly.pdbx_seq_one_letter_code
_entity_poly.pdbx_strand_id
1 'polypeptide(L)'
;MVRLFVLCCIFSSTLVFANNSDSTDSNDFVQASHSSRGGIGLINTPTARFSDDGEFGLGLSVEAPYNRMFAKMQFFPWLEAVLKYTKGYNQPYIEWSESEAWTDKGMDIKFRVLEEGKSHFGWLPEKIIPNLAIGLQDFGGTGAYATEFIVASKRFNNIDLTLGMGWGTLAGVDHISNPLGWFNNL
;
A
#
# COMPACT_ATOMS: atom_id res chain seq x y z
N MET A 1 28.29 44.87 18.25
CA MET A 1 27.25 44.30 17.36
C MET A 1 27.98 43.39 16.40
N VAL A 2 27.80 42.08 16.29
CA VAL A 2 26.63 41.19 16.48
C VAL A 2 27.17 39.84 16.96
N ARG A 3 26.52 39.23 17.96
CA ARG A 3 26.77 37.87 18.45
C ARG A 3 26.13 36.86 17.48
N LEU A 4 26.92 35.96 16.92
CA LEU A 4 26.44 34.83 16.11
C LEU A 4 25.94 33.72 17.05
N PHE A 5 24.63 33.66 17.28
CA PHE A 5 23.98 32.53 17.94
C PHE A 5 23.63 31.50 16.87
N VAL A 6 24.37 30.38 16.81
CA VAL A 6 24.00 29.21 16.00
C VAL A 6 23.04 28.37 16.85
N LEU A 7 21.76 28.50 16.55
CA LEU A 7 20.69 27.70 17.14
C LEU A 7 20.69 26.30 16.49
N CYS A 8 21.53 25.40 16.99
CA CYS A 8 21.49 23.99 16.63
C CYS A 8 20.41 23.31 17.48
N CYS A 9 19.14 23.49 17.09
CA CYS A 9 18.01 22.88 17.77
C CYS A 9 17.20 22.02 16.79
N ILE A 10 17.18 20.71 17.10
CA ILE A 10 16.09 19.77 16.83
C ILE A 10 16.06 19.19 15.40
N PHE A 11 16.99 18.27 15.14
CA PHE A 11 16.73 17.11 14.27
C PHE A 11 17.04 15.79 14.99
N SER A 12 16.85 15.74 16.31
CA SER A 12 16.66 14.47 17.02
C SER A 12 15.19 14.07 16.98
N SER A 13 14.57 14.08 15.80
CA SER A 13 13.43 13.20 15.61
C SER A 13 14.02 11.80 15.65
N THR A 14 13.87 11.11 16.78
CA THR A 14 13.86 9.66 16.72
C THR A 14 12.90 9.32 15.60
N LEU A 15 13.37 8.64 14.55
CA LEU A 15 12.46 7.97 13.65
C LEU A 15 11.68 7.03 14.56
N VAL A 16 10.45 7.43 14.90
CA VAL A 16 9.54 6.57 15.65
C VAL A 16 9.17 5.49 14.65
N PHE A 17 9.98 4.44 14.62
CA PHE A 17 9.53 3.17 14.13
C PHE A 17 8.49 2.72 15.15
N ALA A 18 7.21 2.81 14.79
CA ALA A 18 6.17 2.04 15.46
C ALA A 18 6.56 0.58 15.26
N ASN A 19 7.21 0.00 16.27
CA ASN A 19 7.51 -1.40 16.28
C ASN A 19 6.28 -2.08 16.88
N ASN A 20 5.51 -2.76 16.04
CA ASN A 20 4.31 -3.51 16.44
C ASN A 20 4.68 -4.83 17.16
N SER A 21 5.94 -5.01 17.59
CA SER A 21 6.36 -6.18 18.36
C SER A 21 5.92 -6.02 19.82
N ASP A 22 4.82 -6.67 20.18
CA ASP A 22 4.30 -6.72 21.56
C ASP A 22 5.17 -7.60 22.49
N SER A 23 6.21 -8.27 21.98
CA SER A 23 7.12 -9.06 22.81
C SER A 23 8.57 -9.08 22.32
N THR A 24 9.50 -8.89 23.24
CA THR A 24 10.96 -8.91 23.03
C THR A 24 11.51 -10.32 22.73
N ASP A 25 10.69 -11.37 22.90
CA ASP A 25 11.06 -12.79 22.78
C ASP A 25 10.38 -13.51 21.60
N SER A 26 9.43 -12.87 20.90
CA SER A 26 8.86 -13.44 19.68
C SER A 26 9.74 -13.07 18.49
N ASN A 27 10.21 -14.08 17.73
CA ASN A 27 10.83 -13.90 16.41
C ASN A 27 9.86 -13.34 15.34
N ASP A 28 8.69 -12.87 15.75
CA ASP A 28 7.65 -12.31 14.90
C ASP A 28 7.89 -10.82 14.69
N PHE A 29 8.80 -10.50 13.77
CA PHE A 29 9.04 -9.12 13.35
C PHE A 29 7.86 -8.60 12.50
N VAL A 30 6.66 -8.40 13.04
CA VAL A 30 5.45 -8.03 12.27
C VAL A 30 5.46 -6.54 11.85
N GLN A 31 6.59 -6.02 11.37
CA GLN A 31 6.61 -4.67 10.82
C GLN A 31 6.17 -4.71 9.34
N ALA A 32 4.93 -4.32 9.12
CA ALA A 32 4.37 -4.04 7.81
C ALA A 32 4.75 -2.60 7.41
N SER A 33 5.43 -2.43 6.27
CA SER A 33 5.80 -1.10 5.77
C SER A 33 4.65 -0.47 4.97
N HIS A 34 4.53 0.85 5.07
CA HIS A 34 3.67 1.61 4.17
C HIS A 34 4.34 1.81 2.81
N SER A 35 3.57 1.64 1.75
CA SER A 35 3.96 1.97 0.38
C SER A 35 3.85 3.47 0.13
N SER A 36 4.49 3.96 -0.95
CA SER A 36 4.31 5.34 -1.44
C SER A 36 2.87 5.66 -1.85
N ARG A 37 2.02 4.63 -2.00
CA ARG A 37 0.60 4.73 -2.35
C ARG A 37 -0.32 4.73 -1.12
N GLY A 38 0.27 4.52 0.07
CA GLY A 38 -0.38 4.67 1.37
C GLY A 38 -0.73 3.38 2.08
N GLY A 39 -1.14 2.34 1.33
CA GLY A 39 -1.43 1.01 1.89
C GLY A 39 -0.17 0.26 2.29
N ILE A 40 -0.34 -0.87 2.97
CA ILE A 40 0.78 -1.75 3.33
C ILE A 40 1.34 -2.42 2.07
N GLY A 41 2.65 -2.31 1.90
CA GLY A 41 3.38 -2.82 0.76
C GLY A 41 4.85 -2.45 0.78
N LEU A 42 5.54 -2.78 -0.30
CA LEU A 42 6.87 -2.23 -0.58
C LEU A 42 6.73 -0.82 -1.17
N ILE A 43 7.78 -0.27 -1.77
CA ILE A 43 7.79 1.08 -2.37
C ILE A 43 6.52 1.34 -3.20
N ASN A 44 6.30 0.46 -4.17
CA ASN A 44 5.25 0.57 -5.18
C ASN A 44 4.57 -0.79 -5.45
N THR A 45 5.02 -1.85 -4.79
CA THR A 45 4.54 -3.21 -5.03
C THR A 45 3.64 -3.63 -3.87
N PRO A 46 2.40 -4.06 -4.12
CA PRO A 46 1.55 -4.57 -3.07
C PRO A 46 2.14 -5.85 -2.46
N THR A 47 1.88 -6.08 -1.19
CA THR A 47 2.24 -7.31 -0.48
C THR A 47 0.99 -7.92 0.16
N ALA A 48 1.07 -9.19 0.55
CA ALA A 48 0.00 -9.83 1.31
C ALA A 48 0.08 -9.52 2.82
N ARG A 49 0.91 -8.56 3.23
CA ARG A 49 1.01 -8.12 4.64
C ARG A 49 -0.06 -7.08 4.95
N PHE A 50 -0.43 -7.01 6.21
CA PHE A 50 -1.40 -6.05 6.77
C PHE A 50 -0.88 -5.56 8.11
N SER A 51 -1.39 -4.42 8.54
CA SER A 51 -1.15 -3.87 9.88
C SER A 51 -2.08 -4.49 10.92
N ASP A 52 -1.94 -4.06 12.18
CA ASP A 52 -2.75 -4.53 13.30
C ASP A 52 -4.20 -4.04 13.20
N ASP A 53 -5.12 -4.77 13.82
CA ASP A 53 -6.54 -4.45 13.79
C ASP A 53 -6.83 -3.06 14.38
N GLY A 54 -7.61 -2.26 13.66
CA GLY A 54 -7.90 -0.87 14.04
C GLY A 54 -6.76 0.13 13.79
N GLU A 55 -5.63 -0.28 13.18
CA GLU A 55 -4.52 0.64 12.92
C GLU A 55 -4.91 1.70 11.88
N PHE A 56 -4.77 2.96 12.27
CA PHE A 56 -4.96 4.12 11.40
C PHE A 56 -3.63 4.79 11.08
N GLY A 57 -3.43 5.15 9.82
CA GLY A 57 -2.21 5.83 9.36
C GLY A 57 -2.52 7.00 8.44
N LEU A 58 -1.82 8.12 8.62
CA LEU A 58 -1.82 9.25 7.70
C LEU A 58 -0.43 9.41 7.11
N GLY A 59 -0.35 9.78 5.84
CA GLY A 59 0.94 10.02 5.22
C GLY A 59 0.90 10.91 4.01
N LEU A 60 2.09 11.37 3.66
CA LEU A 60 2.38 12.17 2.48
C LEU A 60 3.47 11.45 1.69
N SER A 61 3.29 11.33 0.38
CA SER A 61 4.28 10.84 -0.55
C SER A 61 4.55 11.90 -1.61
N VAL A 62 5.82 12.23 -1.79
CA VAL A 62 6.29 13.23 -2.76
C VAL A 62 7.17 12.49 -3.76
N GLU A 63 6.65 12.31 -4.97
CA GLU A 63 7.31 11.59 -6.05
C GLU A 63 7.04 12.33 -7.34
N ALA A 64 7.95 13.21 -7.77
CA ALA A 64 7.75 14.03 -8.96
C ALA A 64 7.34 13.16 -10.18
N PRO A 65 6.25 13.49 -10.89
CA PRO A 65 5.47 14.73 -10.83
C PRO A 65 4.26 14.72 -9.87
N TYR A 66 4.08 13.68 -9.05
CA TYR A 66 2.91 13.45 -8.21
C TYR A 66 3.18 13.65 -6.71
N ASN A 67 2.27 14.38 -6.06
CA ASN A 67 2.19 14.47 -4.62
C ASN A 67 0.91 13.78 -4.15
N ARG A 68 1.04 12.86 -3.20
CA ARG A 68 -0.08 12.07 -2.67
C ARG A 68 -0.22 12.32 -1.19
N MET A 69 -1.45 12.52 -0.75
CA MET A 69 -1.83 12.46 0.65
C MET A 69 -2.76 11.27 0.82
N PHE A 70 -2.56 10.46 1.85
CA PHE A 70 -3.36 9.27 2.07
C PHE A 70 -3.72 9.06 3.54
N ALA A 71 -4.86 8.41 3.73
CA ALA A 71 -5.34 7.91 5.00
C ALA A 71 -5.62 6.41 4.86
N LYS A 72 -4.91 5.59 5.64
CA LYS A 72 -5.08 4.14 5.71
C LYS A 72 -5.82 3.77 6.98
N MET A 73 -6.76 2.84 6.86
CA MET A 73 -7.46 2.21 7.98
C MET A 73 -7.40 0.69 7.81
N GLN A 74 -6.90 0.01 8.83
CA GLN A 74 -7.06 -1.43 8.97
C GLN A 74 -8.37 -1.69 9.71
N PHE A 75 -9.46 -1.91 8.97
CA PHE A 75 -10.79 -2.08 9.56
C PHE A 75 -10.94 -3.39 10.33
N PHE A 76 -10.35 -4.46 9.78
CA PHE A 76 -10.33 -5.79 10.34
C PHE A 76 -8.99 -6.45 10.01
N PRO A 77 -8.57 -7.54 10.68
CA PRO A 77 -7.33 -8.25 10.34
C PRO A 77 -7.24 -8.70 8.87
N TRP A 78 -8.39 -8.81 8.20
CA TRP A 78 -8.53 -9.24 6.81
C TRP A 78 -8.91 -8.11 5.83
N LEU A 79 -9.13 -6.87 6.29
CA LEU A 79 -9.58 -5.75 5.45
C LEU A 79 -8.77 -4.48 5.71
N GLU A 80 -8.00 -4.06 4.70
CA GLU A 80 -7.31 -2.78 4.65
C GLU A 80 -7.99 -1.88 3.60
N ALA A 81 -8.21 -0.62 3.96
CA ALA A 81 -8.70 0.39 3.04
C ALA A 81 -7.81 1.64 3.10
N VAL A 82 -7.65 2.29 1.96
CA VAL A 82 -6.84 3.51 1.84
C VAL A 82 -7.61 4.51 1.01
N LEU A 83 -7.78 5.71 1.55
CA LEU A 83 -8.25 6.87 0.80
C LEU A 83 -7.04 7.71 0.44
N LYS A 84 -6.93 8.12 -0.82
CA LYS A 84 -5.82 8.92 -1.31
C LYS A 84 -6.29 10.09 -2.16
N TYR A 85 -5.53 11.16 -2.07
CA TYR A 85 -5.68 12.36 -2.87
C TYR A 85 -4.35 12.61 -3.57
N THR A 86 -4.36 12.54 -4.90
CA THR A 86 -3.18 12.71 -5.74
C THR A 86 -3.26 14.03 -6.48
N LYS A 87 -2.17 14.77 -6.47
CA LYS A 87 -1.98 15.98 -7.26
C LYS A 87 -0.78 15.80 -8.18
N GLY A 88 -1.00 15.80 -9.49
CA GLY A 88 0.04 15.80 -10.51
C GLY A 88 0.33 17.22 -10.95
N TYR A 89 1.58 17.64 -10.89
CA TYR A 89 2.03 18.90 -11.50
C TYR A 89 2.41 18.59 -12.95
N ASN A 90 2.15 19.50 -13.88
CA ASN A 90 2.51 19.35 -15.31
C ASN A 90 1.55 18.47 -16.16
N GLN A 91 0.34 18.21 -15.68
CA GLN A 91 -0.78 17.75 -16.51
C GLN A 91 -1.99 18.65 -16.29
N PRO A 92 -2.63 19.17 -17.36
CA PRO A 92 -3.83 19.98 -17.22
C PRO A 92 -4.97 19.14 -16.65
N TYR A 93 -5.71 19.69 -15.67
CA TYR A 93 -6.89 19.03 -15.10
C TYR A 93 -8.04 18.93 -16.12
N ILE A 94 -8.11 19.89 -17.05
CA ILE A 94 -9.11 20.02 -18.12
C ILE A 94 -8.41 20.67 -19.32
N GLU A 95 -8.78 20.30 -20.54
CA GLU A 95 -8.10 20.69 -21.81
C GLU A 95 -7.95 22.22 -22.00
N TRP A 96 -8.76 23.03 -21.29
CA TRP A 96 -8.75 24.50 -21.35
C TRP A 96 -8.34 25.21 -20.03
N SER A 97 -7.83 24.49 -19.04
CA SER A 97 -7.43 25.08 -17.74
C SER A 97 -5.95 25.49 -17.74
N GLU A 98 -5.68 26.79 -17.61
CA GLU A 98 -4.33 27.37 -17.46
C GLU A 98 -3.68 27.04 -16.09
N SER A 99 -4.44 26.49 -15.13
CA SER A 99 -3.91 26.01 -13.85
C SER A 99 -3.50 24.54 -13.95
N GLU A 100 -2.19 24.31 -14.12
CA GLU A 100 -1.54 23.04 -14.47
C GLU A 100 -1.37 22.05 -13.30
N ALA A 101 -2.46 21.68 -12.62
CA ALA A 101 -2.39 20.60 -11.65
C ALA A 101 -3.58 19.63 -11.72
N TRP A 102 -3.36 18.50 -12.37
CA TRP A 102 -4.26 17.34 -12.33
C TRP A 102 -4.47 16.88 -10.89
N THR A 103 -5.71 16.57 -10.55
CA THR A 103 -6.10 16.15 -9.21
C THR A 103 -7.01 14.95 -9.30
N ASP A 104 -6.76 13.95 -8.45
CA ASP A 104 -7.55 12.74 -8.39
C ASP A 104 -7.78 12.24 -6.97
N LYS A 105 -8.91 11.60 -6.77
CA LYS A 105 -9.32 10.96 -5.51
C LYS A 105 -9.38 9.47 -5.79
N GLY A 106 -8.57 8.70 -5.08
CA GLY A 106 -8.54 7.26 -5.22
C GLY A 106 -8.95 6.57 -3.93
N MET A 107 -9.48 5.35 -4.06
CA MET A 107 -9.71 4.44 -2.95
C MET A 107 -9.11 3.08 -3.29
N ASP A 108 -8.35 2.55 -2.35
CA ASP A 108 -7.76 1.21 -2.43
C ASP A 108 -8.41 0.32 -1.37
N ILE A 109 -8.66 -0.93 -1.74
CA ILE A 109 -9.18 -1.94 -0.84
C ILE A 109 -8.35 -3.21 -1.03
N LYS A 110 -7.90 -3.81 0.07
CA LYS A 110 -7.13 -5.05 0.07
C LYS A 110 -7.72 -6.02 1.09
N PHE A 111 -7.99 -7.23 0.63
CA PHE A 111 -8.58 -8.32 1.40
C PHE A 111 -7.55 -9.42 1.63
N ARG A 112 -7.44 -9.90 2.87
CA ARG A 112 -6.70 -11.11 3.21
C ARG A 112 -7.59 -12.32 2.94
N VAL A 113 -7.11 -13.23 2.12
CA VAL A 113 -7.79 -14.49 1.79
C VAL A 113 -7.26 -15.62 2.65
N LEU A 114 -5.93 -15.70 2.83
CA LEU A 114 -5.28 -16.71 3.66
C LEU A 114 -4.29 -16.02 4.58
N GLU A 115 -4.23 -16.45 5.83
CA GLU A 115 -3.21 -16.02 6.77
C GLU A 115 -2.07 -17.03 6.82
N GLU A 116 -0.84 -16.51 6.81
CA GLU A 116 0.36 -17.34 6.88
C GLU A 116 0.32 -18.24 8.13
N GLY A 117 0.59 -19.54 7.95
CA GLY A 117 0.60 -20.50 9.05
C GLY A 117 -0.77 -20.98 9.54
N LYS A 118 -1.88 -20.42 9.06
CA LYS A 118 -3.23 -20.87 9.48
C LYS A 118 -3.88 -21.76 8.42
N SER A 119 -3.95 -23.06 8.70
CA SER A 119 -4.64 -24.02 7.83
C SER A 119 -6.16 -23.91 7.97
N HIS A 120 -6.76 -23.02 7.18
CA HIS A 120 -8.22 -22.87 7.14
C HIS A 120 -8.94 -24.04 6.44
N PHE A 121 -8.27 -24.68 5.48
CA PHE A 121 -8.90 -25.69 4.60
C PHE A 121 -8.33 -27.10 4.76
N GLY A 122 -7.37 -27.33 5.68
CA GLY A 122 -6.88 -28.66 6.04
C GLY A 122 -6.08 -29.43 4.97
N TRP A 123 -5.96 -28.91 3.74
CA TRP A 123 -5.27 -29.60 2.64
C TRP A 123 -3.79 -29.23 2.49
N LEU A 124 -3.32 -28.13 3.10
CA LEU A 124 -1.92 -27.70 3.10
C LEU A 124 -1.29 -27.78 4.50
N PRO A 125 -0.01 -28.17 4.62
CA PRO A 125 0.75 -28.00 5.85
C PRO A 125 0.91 -26.52 6.21
N GLU A 126 0.67 -26.15 7.46
CA GLU A 126 0.75 -24.77 7.98
C GLU A 126 2.04 -24.06 7.57
N LYS A 127 3.17 -24.78 7.62
CA LYS A 127 4.50 -24.27 7.27
C LYS A 127 4.58 -23.73 5.83
N ILE A 128 3.81 -24.27 4.91
CA ILE A 128 3.87 -23.94 3.48
C ILE A 128 2.85 -22.85 3.12
N ILE A 129 1.82 -22.65 3.94
CA ILE A 129 0.76 -21.66 3.66
C ILE A 129 1.36 -20.26 3.67
N PRO A 130 1.31 -19.53 2.54
CA PRO A 130 1.67 -18.12 2.49
C PRO A 130 0.50 -17.27 2.95
N ASN A 131 0.78 -16.02 3.30
CA ASN A 131 -0.26 -15.01 3.38
C ASN A 131 -0.74 -14.71 1.96
N LEU A 132 -2.05 -14.73 1.70
CA LEU A 132 -2.62 -14.47 0.38
C LEU A 132 -3.56 -13.28 0.49
N ALA A 133 -3.39 -12.31 -0.40
CA ALA A 133 -4.26 -11.15 -0.49
C ALA A 133 -4.70 -10.89 -1.92
N ILE A 134 -5.91 -10.35 -2.06
CA ILE A 134 -6.43 -9.77 -3.28
C ILE A 134 -6.73 -8.30 -3.02
N GLY A 135 -6.58 -7.45 -4.03
CA GLY A 135 -6.90 -6.04 -3.84
C GLY A 135 -7.20 -5.30 -5.13
N LEU A 136 -7.85 -4.17 -4.94
CA LEU A 136 -8.19 -3.19 -5.94
C LEU A 136 -7.54 -1.87 -5.52
N GLN A 137 -6.82 -1.22 -6.41
CA GLN A 137 -6.31 0.13 -6.21
C GLN A 137 -7.05 1.06 -7.16
N ASP A 138 -7.38 2.24 -6.67
CA ASP A 138 -8.02 3.32 -7.42
C ASP A 138 -9.37 2.95 -8.05
N PHE A 139 -10.20 2.17 -7.35
CA PHE A 139 -11.53 1.72 -7.82
C PHE A 139 -12.63 2.80 -7.68
N GLY A 140 -12.29 4.03 -7.31
CA GLY A 140 -13.25 5.11 -7.01
C GLY A 140 -12.81 6.50 -7.47
N GLY A 141 -11.87 6.57 -8.41
CA GLY A 141 -11.30 7.81 -8.95
C GLY A 141 -11.47 7.97 -10.45
N THR A 142 -10.55 8.68 -11.08
CA THR A 142 -10.50 8.77 -12.54
C THR A 142 -10.08 7.45 -13.21
N GLY A 143 -9.57 6.50 -12.42
CA GLY A 143 -9.07 5.20 -12.90
C GLY A 143 -7.66 5.28 -13.50
N ALA A 144 -6.98 6.42 -13.37
CA ALA A 144 -5.62 6.61 -13.87
C ALA A 144 -4.61 5.62 -13.25
N TYR A 145 -4.87 5.15 -12.02
CA TYR A 145 -4.07 4.15 -11.33
C TYR A 145 -4.85 2.86 -11.04
N ALA A 146 -5.94 2.62 -11.77
CA ALA A 146 -6.77 1.44 -11.59
C ALA A 146 -5.91 0.18 -11.73
N THR A 147 -6.00 -0.68 -10.71
CA THR A 147 -5.18 -1.88 -10.60
C THR A 147 -5.94 -2.94 -9.82
N GLU A 148 -5.98 -4.14 -10.35
CA GLU A 148 -6.39 -5.33 -9.61
C GLU A 148 -5.19 -6.23 -9.39
N PHE A 149 -5.10 -6.91 -8.25
CA PHE A 149 -3.99 -7.81 -7.99
C PHE A 149 -4.36 -8.97 -7.07
N ILE A 150 -3.57 -10.04 -7.21
CA ILE A 150 -3.47 -11.14 -6.27
C ILE A 150 -2.00 -11.29 -5.89
N VAL A 151 -1.72 -11.42 -4.60
CA VAL A 151 -0.35 -11.46 -4.09
C VAL A 151 -0.24 -12.43 -2.94
N ALA A 152 0.86 -13.19 -2.94
CA ALA A 152 1.26 -14.08 -1.88
C ALA A 152 2.55 -13.59 -1.23
N SER A 153 2.61 -13.53 0.10
CA SER A 153 3.82 -13.22 0.85
C SER A 153 4.14 -14.35 1.84
N LYS A 154 5.40 -14.73 1.92
CA LYS A 154 5.89 -15.80 2.81
C LYS A 154 7.19 -15.37 3.46
N ARG A 155 7.27 -15.55 4.78
CA ARG A 155 8.46 -15.21 5.55
C ARG A 155 9.32 -16.43 5.84
N PHE A 156 10.62 -16.24 5.67
CA PHE A 156 11.67 -17.18 6.04
C PHE A 156 12.69 -16.43 6.91
N ASN A 157 12.51 -16.53 8.23
CA ASN A 157 13.31 -15.78 9.21
C ASN A 157 13.27 -14.26 8.91
N ASN A 158 14.41 -13.69 8.54
CA ASN A 158 14.57 -12.26 8.26
C ASN A 158 14.28 -11.88 6.80
N ILE A 159 13.85 -12.84 5.97
CA ILE A 159 13.55 -12.61 4.54
C ILE A 159 12.05 -12.76 4.33
N ASP A 160 11.42 -11.74 3.76
CA ASP A 160 10.00 -11.77 3.37
C ASP A 160 9.90 -11.79 1.83
N LEU A 161 9.46 -12.92 1.28
CA LEU A 161 9.30 -13.11 -0.15
C LEU A 161 7.87 -12.78 -0.55
N THR A 162 7.72 -11.97 -1.59
CA THR A 162 6.41 -11.62 -2.14
C THR A 162 6.37 -11.94 -3.64
N LEU A 163 5.33 -12.64 -4.05
CA LEU A 163 5.05 -12.99 -5.44
C LEU A 163 3.60 -12.64 -5.74
N GLY A 164 3.34 -11.93 -6.83
CA GLY A 164 1.97 -11.55 -7.19
C GLY A 164 1.79 -11.36 -8.68
N MET A 165 0.52 -11.31 -9.08
CA MET A 165 0.07 -10.98 -10.42
C MET A 165 -0.89 -9.81 -10.31
N GLY A 166 -0.73 -8.83 -11.19
CA GLY A 166 -1.55 -7.63 -11.23
C GLY A 166 -2.01 -7.31 -12.64
N TRP A 167 -3.10 -6.55 -12.72
CA TRP A 167 -3.73 -6.03 -13.91
C TRP A 167 -3.81 -4.50 -13.85
N GLY A 168 -4.22 -3.88 -14.96
CA GLY A 168 -4.27 -2.43 -15.08
C GLY A 168 -2.87 -1.83 -15.00
N THR A 169 -2.72 -0.81 -14.15
CA THR A 169 -1.47 -0.04 -14.06
C THR A 169 -0.27 -0.88 -13.61
N LEU A 170 -0.48 -1.97 -12.86
CA LEU A 170 0.62 -2.88 -12.49
C LEU A 170 1.13 -3.76 -13.64
N ALA A 171 0.34 -3.95 -14.69
CA ALA A 171 0.69 -4.87 -15.77
C ALA A 171 1.44 -4.19 -16.93
N GLY A 172 1.45 -2.85 -16.99
CA GLY A 172 2.16 -2.10 -18.02
C GLY A 172 1.46 -2.17 -19.38
N VAL A 173 2.25 -2.27 -20.45
CA VAL A 173 1.76 -2.13 -21.85
C VAL A 173 1.27 -3.44 -22.44
N ASP A 174 1.97 -4.56 -22.19
CA ASP A 174 1.60 -5.89 -22.71
C ASP A 174 1.10 -6.78 -21.58
N HIS A 175 -0.22 -6.91 -21.46
CA HIS A 175 -0.84 -7.64 -20.35
C HIS A 175 -1.94 -8.61 -20.80
N ILE A 176 -2.13 -9.66 -20.00
CA ILE A 176 -3.29 -10.55 -20.11
C ILE A 176 -4.53 -9.74 -19.72
N SER A 177 -5.65 -9.94 -20.40
CA SER A 177 -6.90 -9.26 -20.07
C SER A 177 -7.34 -9.58 -18.64
N ASN A 178 -7.84 -8.56 -17.92
CA ASN A 178 -8.37 -8.76 -16.57
C ASN A 178 -9.62 -9.65 -16.62
N PRO A 179 -9.66 -10.79 -15.91
CA PRO A 179 -10.83 -11.66 -15.86
C PRO A 179 -12.09 -10.98 -15.30
N LEU A 180 -11.96 -9.95 -14.46
CA LEU A 180 -13.11 -9.18 -13.97
C LEU A 180 -13.77 -8.32 -15.06
N GLY A 181 -13.03 -7.96 -16.11
CA GLY A 181 -13.56 -7.20 -17.25
C GLY A 181 -14.63 -7.96 -18.04
N TRP A 182 -14.68 -9.30 -17.93
CA TRP A 182 -15.71 -10.11 -18.58
C TRP A 182 -17.11 -9.85 -18.02
N PHE A 183 -17.22 -9.44 -16.75
CA PHE A 183 -18.51 -9.13 -16.13
C PHE A 183 -19.05 -7.74 -16.48
N ASN A 184 -18.23 -6.86 -17.06
CA ASN A 184 -18.62 -5.50 -17.40
C ASN A 184 -19.40 -5.41 -18.73
N ASN A 185 -19.45 -6.51 -19.49
CA ASN A 185 -20.15 -6.63 -20.78
C ASN A 185 -21.47 -7.43 -20.70
N LEU A 186 -21.95 -7.70 -19.48
CA LEU A 186 -23.27 -8.30 -19.19
C LEU A 186 -24.26 -7.21 -18.79
#